data_AF-A0A855X7D7-F1
#
_entry.id   AF-A0A855X7D7-F1
#
_cell.length_a   1.000
_cell.length_b   1.000
_cell.length_c   1.000
_cell.angle_alpha   90.00
_cell.angle_beta   90.00
_cell.angle_gamma   90.00
#
_symmetry.space_group_name_H-M   'P 1'
#
loop_
_entity.id
_entity.type
_entity.pdbx_description
1 polymer ?
#
loop_
_entity_poly.entity_id
_entity_poly.type
_entity_poly.pdbx_seq_one_letter_code
_entity_poly.pdbx_strand_id
1 'polypeptide(L)'
;MNARKSKQRIEWLLVACIFVLIYLFIVVYSDVFGIDRPSLSPSFINLPIPVVVALFFGLYLGRSDPLQYSASKNKTHKFFRDQFPSKYLLRRCDECVETDSTCNNYLSENSYDYIRIWFDEIFHGVIQKQKPGSVEDTFRKGYTCKLMYYSSKAILWTLIASVALLCFHYVFPVLRGLPSPSPDLMHLAFPILLALALFLVLLLNRASGKQPTGCWKAWQQVNGMHQSWLKNNEAELVRLICLRNGGQLIYRHK
;
A
#
# COMPACT_ATOMS: atom_id res chain seq x y z
N MET A 1 -9.00 -16.83 9.96
CA MET A 1 -9.84 -16.89 8.75
C MET A 1 -10.31 -15.51 8.22
N ASN A 2 -10.25 -14.42 9.02
CA ASN A 2 -10.76 -13.09 8.60
C ASN A 2 -9.78 -12.22 7.79
N ALA A 3 -8.46 -12.31 8.01
CA ALA A 3 -7.48 -11.49 7.28
C ALA A 3 -7.48 -11.71 5.76
N ARG A 4 -7.71 -12.95 5.30
CA ARG A 4 -7.88 -13.26 3.86
C ARG A 4 -9.13 -12.60 3.28
N LYS A 5 -10.24 -12.57 4.02
CA LYS A 5 -11.48 -11.89 3.61
C LYS A 5 -11.28 -10.38 3.54
N SER A 6 -10.59 -9.77 4.51
CA SER A 6 -10.27 -8.34 4.49
C SER A 6 -9.37 -7.96 3.31
N LYS A 7 -8.33 -8.77 3.03
CA LYS A 7 -7.48 -8.63 1.84
C LYS A 7 -8.33 -8.65 0.57
N GLN A 8 -9.12 -9.71 0.38
CA GLN A 8 -9.93 -9.91 -0.82
C GLN A 8 -10.95 -8.78 -1.02
N ARG A 9 -11.64 -8.33 0.05
CA ARG A 9 -12.56 -7.20 -0.01
C ARG A 9 -11.87 -5.92 -0.47
N ILE A 10 -10.67 -5.65 0.04
CA ILE A 10 -9.92 -4.45 -0.30
C ILE A 10 -9.38 -4.52 -1.73
N GLU A 11 -8.94 -5.70 -2.18
CA GLU A 11 -8.59 -5.93 -3.57
C GLU A 11 -9.80 -5.66 -4.48
N TRP A 12 -10.97 -6.22 -4.18
CA TRP A 12 -12.20 -5.93 -4.94
C TRP A 12 -12.58 -4.45 -4.97
N LEU A 13 -12.43 -3.73 -3.85
CA LEU A 13 -12.68 -2.29 -3.80
C LEU A 13 -11.71 -1.50 -4.67
N LEU A 14 -10.41 -1.83 -4.64
CA LEU A 14 -9.41 -1.21 -5.51
C LEU A 14 -9.77 -1.41 -6.98
N VAL A 15 -10.20 -2.61 -7.33
CA VAL A 15 -10.59 -2.99 -8.68
C VAL A 15 -11.82 -2.23 -9.14
N ALA A 16 -12.84 -2.13 -8.28
CA ALA A 16 -14.02 -1.32 -8.56
C ALA A 16 -13.65 0.16 -8.76
N CYS A 17 -12.77 0.72 -7.93
CA CYS A 17 -12.30 2.10 -8.10
C CYS A 17 -11.58 2.32 -9.44
N ILE A 18 -10.67 1.41 -9.81
CA ILE A 18 -9.96 1.48 -11.10
C ILE A 18 -10.95 1.36 -12.26
N PHE A 19 -11.92 0.44 -12.18
CA PHE A 19 -12.95 0.26 -13.20
C PHE A 19 -13.75 1.55 -13.41
N VAL A 20 -14.21 2.18 -12.32
CA VAL A 20 -14.94 3.46 -12.39
C VAL A 20 -14.08 4.55 -13.02
N LEU A 21 -12.80 4.66 -12.65
CA LEU A 21 -11.90 5.66 -13.25
C LEU A 21 -11.68 5.45 -14.75
N ILE A 22 -11.47 4.20 -15.19
CA ILE A 22 -11.31 3.87 -16.60
C ILE A 22 -12.59 4.15 -17.36
N TYR A 23 -13.74 3.73 -16.83
CA TYR A 23 -15.04 3.97 -17.44
C TYR A 23 -15.29 5.47 -17.64
N LEU A 24 -15.10 6.27 -16.59
CA LEU A 24 -15.26 7.72 -16.67
C LEU A 24 -14.28 8.34 -17.68
N PHE A 25 -13.03 7.89 -17.70
CA PHE A 25 -12.04 8.35 -18.67
C PHE A 25 -12.49 8.08 -20.11
N ILE A 26 -12.95 6.86 -20.42
CA ILE A 26 -13.43 6.49 -21.76
C ILE A 26 -14.67 7.30 -22.14
N VAL A 27 -15.62 7.47 -21.23
CA VAL A 27 -16.85 8.24 -21.50
C VAL A 27 -16.50 9.69 -21.80
N VAL A 28 -15.65 10.31 -20.97
CA VAL A 28 -15.23 11.70 -21.14
C VAL A 28 -14.56 11.88 -22.50
N TYR A 29 -13.61 11.03 -22.88
CA TYR A 29 -12.83 11.16 -24.11
C TYR A 29 -13.34 10.32 -25.29
N SER A 30 -14.61 9.92 -25.27
CA SER A 30 -15.20 9.02 -26.28
C SER A 30 -15.10 9.60 -27.70
N ASP A 31 -15.37 10.89 -27.86
CA ASP A 31 -15.26 11.63 -29.11
C ASP A 31 -13.81 11.71 -29.62
N VAL A 32 -12.83 11.87 -28.74
CA VAL A 32 -11.39 11.82 -29.09
C VAL A 32 -11.00 10.47 -29.68
N PHE A 33 -11.65 9.38 -29.22
CA PHE A 33 -11.46 8.04 -29.77
C PHE A 33 -12.31 7.76 -31.01
N GLY A 34 -13.11 8.72 -31.49
CA GLY A 34 -14.05 8.51 -32.59
C GLY A 34 -15.19 7.55 -32.23
N ILE A 35 -15.51 7.43 -30.94
CA ILE A 35 -16.60 6.59 -30.42
C ILE A 35 -17.84 7.49 -30.31
N ASP A 36 -18.85 7.22 -31.14
CA ASP A 36 -20.14 7.91 -31.02
C ASP A 36 -20.76 7.60 -29.66
N ARG A 37 -21.04 8.63 -28.83
CA ARG A 37 -21.70 8.48 -27.52
C ARG A 37 -22.96 7.60 -27.53
N PRO A 38 -23.87 7.63 -28.53
CA PRO A 38 -25.01 6.72 -28.60
C PRO A 38 -24.65 5.25 -28.93
N SER A 39 -23.42 4.97 -29.39
CA SER A 39 -22.91 3.63 -29.71
C SER A 39 -22.19 2.94 -28.55
N LEU A 40 -22.13 3.57 -27.37
CA LEU A 40 -21.77 2.96 -26.08
C LEU A 40 -22.85 1.94 -25.65
N SER A 41 -23.09 0.94 -26.50
CA SER A 41 -23.83 -0.26 -26.15
C SER A 41 -23.09 -1.00 -25.02
N PRO A 42 -23.81 -1.73 -24.13
CA PRO A 42 -23.18 -2.55 -23.09
C PRO A 42 -22.11 -3.52 -23.64
N SER A 43 -22.20 -3.89 -24.92
CA SER A 43 -21.21 -4.70 -25.64
C SER A 43 -19.85 -4.04 -25.85
N PHE A 44 -19.77 -2.71 -25.99
CA PHE A 44 -18.48 -2.00 -26.16
C PHE A 44 -17.69 -1.91 -24.83
N ILE A 45 -18.39 -2.01 -23.70
CA ILE A 45 -17.81 -2.11 -22.34
C ILE A 45 -17.10 -3.47 -22.16
N ASN A 46 -17.47 -4.50 -22.94
CA ASN A 46 -17.09 -5.89 -22.67
C ASN A 46 -15.69 -6.31 -23.17
N LEU A 47 -14.96 -5.50 -23.95
CA LEU A 47 -13.65 -5.92 -24.51
C LEU A 47 -12.43 -5.07 -24.09
N PRO A 48 -12.42 -3.73 -24.23
CA PRO A 48 -11.23 -2.95 -23.90
C PRO A 48 -11.06 -2.76 -22.39
N ILE A 49 -12.15 -2.66 -21.63
CA ILE A 49 -12.08 -2.47 -20.18
C ILE A 49 -11.54 -3.71 -19.46
N PRO A 50 -12.01 -4.95 -19.74
CA PRO A 50 -11.43 -6.15 -19.13
C PRO A 50 -9.96 -6.36 -19.50
N VAL A 51 -9.52 -6.00 -20.72
CA VAL A 51 -8.12 -6.13 -21.15
C VAL A 51 -7.21 -5.09 -20.48
N VAL A 52 -7.64 -3.83 -20.39
CA VAL A 52 -6.89 -2.78 -19.66
C VAL A 52 -6.86 -3.09 -18.16
N VAL A 53 -7.95 -3.59 -17.60
CA VAL A 53 -8.03 -4.07 -16.22
C VAL A 53 -7.11 -5.28 -16.02
N ALA A 54 -7.10 -6.25 -16.93
CA ALA A 54 -6.22 -7.42 -16.86
C ALA A 54 -4.73 -7.05 -17.00
N LEU A 55 -4.40 -6.05 -17.82
CA LEU A 55 -3.05 -5.49 -17.92
C LEU A 55 -2.65 -4.78 -16.63
N PHE A 56 -3.53 -3.95 -16.06
CA PHE A 56 -3.28 -3.30 -14.78
C PHE A 56 -3.16 -4.33 -13.65
N PHE A 57 -4.03 -5.35 -13.62
CA PHE A 57 -3.97 -6.49 -12.70
C PHE A 57 -2.65 -7.26 -12.83
N GLY A 58 -2.28 -7.68 -14.04
CA GLY A 58 -1.09 -8.47 -14.31
C GLY A 58 0.19 -7.72 -13.94
N LEU A 59 0.24 -6.41 -14.21
CA LEU A 59 1.40 -5.56 -13.90
C LEU A 59 1.50 -5.16 -12.42
N TYR A 60 0.38 -5.00 -11.71
CA TYR A 60 0.37 -4.54 -10.31
C TYR A 60 0.22 -5.66 -9.26
N LEU A 61 -0.54 -6.73 -9.53
CA LEU A 61 -0.71 -7.85 -8.58
C LEU A 61 0.31 -8.97 -8.79
N GLY A 62 0.87 -9.10 -10.01
CA GLY A 62 1.96 -10.04 -10.29
C GLY A 62 3.31 -9.61 -9.70
N ARG A 63 3.47 -8.33 -9.34
CA ARG A 63 4.68 -7.80 -8.71
C ARG A 63 4.57 -7.81 -7.18
N SER A 64 5.68 -8.13 -6.51
CA SER A 64 5.81 -8.01 -5.06
C SER A 64 5.40 -6.61 -4.60
N ASP A 65 4.52 -6.53 -3.60
CA ASP A 65 3.93 -5.29 -3.10
C ASP A 65 5.02 -4.21 -2.83
N PRO A 66 5.11 -3.13 -3.64
CA PRO A 66 6.16 -2.13 -3.48
C PRO A 66 6.13 -1.42 -2.13
N LEU A 67 4.98 -1.33 -1.44
CA LEU A 67 4.93 -0.78 -0.09
C LEU A 67 5.72 -1.65 0.90
N GLN A 68 5.72 -2.97 0.70
CA GLN A 68 6.39 -3.92 1.58
C GLN A 68 7.83 -4.19 1.17
N TYR A 69 8.09 -4.33 -0.14
CA TYR A 69 9.35 -4.91 -0.64
C TYR A 69 10.22 -3.94 -1.46
N SER A 70 9.74 -2.75 -1.82
CA SER A 70 10.54 -1.86 -2.66
C SER A 70 11.75 -1.29 -1.92
N ALA A 71 12.95 -1.33 -2.49
CA ALA A 71 14.10 -0.58 -1.96
C ALA A 71 13.98 0.96 -2.11
N SER A 72 12.86 1.45 -2.66
CA SER A 72 12.65 2.88 -2.94
C SER A 72 12.78 3.76 -1.70
N LYS A 73 13.42 4.93 -1.91
CA LYS A 73 13.51 6.04 -0.94
C LYS A 73 12.21 6.87 -0.86
N ASN A 74 11.13 6.44 -1.53
CA ASN A 74 9.84 7.09 -1.45
C ASN A 74 9.39 7.19 0.02
N LYS A 75 9.03 8.40 0.45
CA LYS A 75 8.63 8.70 1.84
C LYS A 75 7.51 7.77 2.33
N THR A 76 6.53 7.45 1.48
CA THR A 76 5.40 6.60 1.85
C THR A 76 5.82 5.14 2.01
N HIS A 77 6.67 4.62 1.12
CA HIS A 77 7.20 3.25 1.23
C HIS A 77 8.05 3.11 2.47
N LYS A 78 8.97 4.05 2.68
CA LYS A 78 9.82 4.10 3.87
C LYS A 78 8.97 4.17 5.15
N PHE A 79 8.01 5.08 5.21
CA PHE A 79 7.12 5.21 6.37
C PHE A 79 6.39 3.90 6.68
N PHE A 80 5.77 3.26 5.68
CA PHE A 80 5.03 2.02 5.88
C PHE A 80 5.92 0.90 6.44
N ARG A 81 7.12 0.75 5.87
CA ARG A 81 8.10 -0.26 6.33
C ARG A 81 8.69 0.05 7.70
N ASP A 82 8.90 1.32 8.02
CA ASP A 82 9.50 1.74 9.29
C ASP A 82 8.58 1.51 10.48
N GLN A 83 7.27 1.32 10.26
CA GLN A 83 6.35 0.97 11.34
C GLN A 83 6.34 -0.52 11.69
N PHE A 84 6.95 -1.42 10.90
CA PHE A 84 6.86 -2.86 11.20
C PHE A 84 7.51 -3.19 12.56
N PRO A 85 6.80 -3.89 13.47
CA PRO A 85 7.37 -4.30 14.77
C PRO A 85 8.57 -5.22 14.64
N SER A 86 8.71 -5.94 13.53
CA SER A 86 9.88 -6.78 13.25
C SER A 86 11.20 -5.97 13.26
N LYS A 87 11.19 -4.69 12.89
CA LYS A 87 12.38 -3.82 13.00
C LYS A 87 12.77 -3.51 14.45
N TYR A 88 11.83 -3.57 15.39
CA TYR A 88 12.12 -3.42 16.81
C TYR A 88 12.90 -4.63 17.32
N LEU A 89 12.58 -5.85 16.87
CA LEU A 89 13.31 -7.07 17.23
C LEU A 89 14.79 -6.96 16.84
N LEU A 90 15.05 -6.49 15.62
CA LEU A 90 16.40 -6.33 15.07
C LEU A 90 17.25 -5.35 15.90
N ARG A 91 16.73 -4.14 16.16
CA ARG A 91 17.43 -3.17 17.02
C ARG A 91 17.65 -3.69 18.44
N ARG A 92 16.67 -4.43 18.97
CA ARG A 92 16.76 -4.98 20.32
C ARG A 92 17.82 -6.09 20.42
N CYS A 93 18.03 -6.88 19.37
CA CYS A 93 19.12 -7.87 19.31
C CYS A 93 20.49 -7.17 19.21
N ASP A 94 20.61 -6.05 18.51
CA ASP A 94 21.87 -5.28 18.44
C ASP A 94 22.23 -4.58 19.77
N GLU A 95 21.23 -4.13 20.54
CA GLU A 95 21.44 -3.45 21.83
C GLU A 95 21.73 -4.43 22.98
N CYS A 96 21.32 -5.69 22.86
CA CYS A 96 21.69 -6.71 23.83
C CYS A 96 23.08 -7.24 23.54
N VAL A 97 23.84 -7.51 24.60
CA VAL A 97 25.13 -8.24 24.53
C VAL A 97 24.84 -9.74 24.31
N GLU A 98 23.99 -10.02 23.33
CA GLU A 98 23.79 -11.35 22.77
C GLU A 98 24.93 -11.55 21.77
N THR A 99 26.07 -12.03 22.27
CA THR A 99 27.15 -12.48 21.40
C THR A 99 26.71 -13.80 20.74
N ASP A 100 27.33 -14.19 19.63
CA ASP A 100 27.12 -15.50 18.99
C ASP A 100 27.24 -16.67 19.99
N SER A 101 27.98 -16.47 21.10
CA SER A 101 28.16 -17.43 22.19
C SER A 101 27.02 -17.50 23.23
N THR A 102 26.17 -16.47 23.37
CA THR A 102 25.06 -16.44 24.36
C THR A 102 23.68 -16.55 23.72
N CYS A 103 23.55 -16.23 22.43
CA CYS A 103 22.31 -16.42 21.67
C CYS A 103 22.61 -17.26 20.42
N ASN A 104 22.21 -18.53 20.42
CA ASN A 104 22.41 -19.45 19.29
C ASN A 104 21.60 -19.06 18.03
N ASN A 105 20.75 -18.03 18.09
CA ASN A 105 19.88 -17.58 17.00
C ASN A 105 19.94 -16.06 16.83
N TYR A 106 21.14 -15.52 16.56
CA TYR A 106 21.29 -14.10 16.24
C TYR A 106 20.45 -13.72 15.01
N LEU A 107 19.62 -12.68 15.16
CA LEU A 107 18.77 -12.16 14.10
C LEU A 107 19.56 -11.14 13.27
N SER A 108 20.27 -11.61 12.24
CA SER A 108 20.98 -10.72 11.33
C SER A 108 20.02 -9.84 10.52
N GLU A 109 20.44 -8.62 10.20
CA GLU A 109 19.65 -7.72 9.35
C GLU A 109 19.43 -8.25 7.93
N ASN A 110 20.28 -9.18 7.49
CA ASN A 110 20.17 -9.84 6.18
C ASN A 110 19.33 -11.12 6.21
N SER A 111 18.99 -11.65 7.38
CA SER A 111 18.14 -12.84 7.49
C SER A 111 16.68 -12.42 7.58
N TYR A 112 15.83 -13.00 6.72
CA TYR A 112 14.37 -12.78 6.80
C TYR A 112 13.74 -13.34 8.10
N ASP A 113 14.55 -13.88 9.01
CA ASP A 113 14.13 -14.53 10.24
C ASP A 113 13.44 -13.59 11.21
N TYR A 114 13.86 -12.33 11.33
CA TYR A 114 13.19 -11.38 12.23
C TYR A 114 11.75 -11.06 11.76
N ILE A 115 11.50 -11.10 10.44
CA ILE A 115 10.16 -10.98 9.87
C ILE A 115 9.36 -12.24 10.16
N ARG A 116 9.95 -13.42 9.94
CA ARG A 116 9.33 -14.72 10.18
C ARG A 116 8.92 -14.90 11.65
N ILE A 117 9.83 -14.65 12.59
CA ILE A 117 9.56 -14.74 14.03
C ILE A 117 8.44 -13.79 14.44
N TRP A 118 8.47 -12.54 13.97
CA TRP A 118 7.38 -11.61 14.25
C TRP A 118 6.05 -12.14 13.75
N PHE A 119 5.95 -12.52 12.48
CA PHE A 119 4.65 -12.90 11.90
C PHE A 119 4.16 -14.26 12.40
N ASP A 120 5.00 -15.29 12.39
CA ASP A 120 4.59 -16.67 12.61
C ASP A 120 4.50 -17.00 14.10
N GLU A 121 5.49 -16.57 14.89
CA GLU A 121 5.63 -17.01 16.28
C GLU A 121 4.98 -16.04 17.26
N ILE A 122 5.21 -14.73 17.07
CA ILE A 122 4.69 -13.71 17.99
C ILE A 122 3.28 -13.29 17.58
N PHE A 123 3.09 -12.86 16.33
CA PHE A 123 1.86 -12.22 15.89
C PHE A 123 0.73 -13.23 15.68
N HIS A 124 0.98 -14.31 14.93
CA HIS A 124 0.04 -15.41 14.74
C HIS A 124 0.03 -16.46 15.85
N GLY A 125 1.08 -16.50 16.69
CA GLY A 125 1.13 -17.36 17.86
C GLY A 125 0.58 -16.68 19.12
N VAL A 126 1.42 -15.90 19.79
CA VAL A 126 1.12 -15.34 21.13
C VAL A 126 0.01 -14.28 21.08
N ILE A 127 0.16 -13.25 20.24
CA ILE A 127 -0.78 -12.14 20.15
C ILE A 127 -2.14 -12.63 19.66
N GLN A 128 -2.18 -13.52 18.66
CA GLN A 128 -3.46 -14.06 18.18
C GLN A 128 -4.23 -14.83 19.26
N LYS A 129 -3.53 -15.59 20.11
CA LYS A 129 -4.15 -16.31 21.23
C LYS A 129 -4.65 -15.36 22.32
N GLN A 130 -3.85 -14.36 22.68
CA GLN A 130 -4.20 -13.41 23.74
C GLN A 130 -5.24 -12.36 23.31
N LYS A 131 -5.17 -11.91 22.04
CA LYS A 131 -5.95 -10.80 21.49
C LYS A 131 -6.33 -11.09 20.02
N PRO A 132 -7.24 -12.04 19.75
CA PRO A 132 -7.58 -12.47 18.39
C PRO A 132 -8.06 -11.33 17.48
N GLY A 133 -8.78 -10.34 18.03
CA GLY A 133 -9.23 -9.16 17.28
C GLY A 133 -8.10 -8.21 16.86
N SER A 134 -6.95 -8.24 17.53
CA SER A 134 -5.81 -7.37 17.23
C SER A 134 -5.15 -7.72 15.90
N VAL A 135 -5.08 -9.02 15.57
CA VAL A 135 -4.55 -9.49 14.29
C VAL A 135 -5.41 -8.99 13.14
N GLU A 136 -6.73 -9.16 13.25
CA GLU A 136 -7.68 -8.70 12.23
C GLU A 136 -7.61 -7.17 12.05
N ASP A 137 -7.62 -6.41 13.14
CA ASP A 137 -7.55 -4.94 13.09
C ASP A 137 -6.25 -4.44 12.43
N THR A 138 -5.13 -5.09 12.71
CA THR A 138 -3.83 -4.75 12.12
C THR A 138 -3.82 -4.99 10.62
N PHE A 139 -4.26 -6.16 10.17
CA PHE A 139 -4.36 -6.45 8.74
C PHE A 139 -5.34 -5.49 8.06
N ARG A 140 -6.51 -5.25 8.65
CA ARG A 140 -7.51 -4.32 8.12
C ARG A 140 -6.89 -2.94 7.91
N LYS A 141 -6.25 -2.36 8.94
CA LYS A 141 -5.58 -1.05 8.85
C LYS A 141 -4.46 -1.03 7.82
N GLY A 142 -3.63 -2.08 7.76
CA GLY A 142 -2.56 -2.22 6.78
C GLY A 142 -3.08 -2.26 5.35
N TYR A 143 -4.09 -3.08 5.08
CA TYR A 143 -4.72 -3.15 3.75
C TYR A 143 -5.45 -1.85 3.39
N THR A 144 -6.09 -1.16 4.33
CA THR A 144 -6.68 0.17 4.05
C THR A 144 -5.61 1.17 3.60
N CYS A 145 -4.41 1.16 4.19
CA CYS A 145 -3.31 2.00 3.73
C CYS A 145 -2.85 1.64 2.31
N LYS A 146 -2.77 0.35 2.00
CA LYS A 146 -2.47 -0.13 0.64
C LYS A 146 -3.52 0.37 -0.35
N LEU A 147 -4.81 0.22 -0.04
CA LEU A 147 -5.91 0.72 -0.87
C LEU A 147 -5.74 2.20 -1.18
N MET A 148 -5.58 3.03 -0.14
CA MET A 148 -5.43 4.48 -0.32
C MET A 148 -4.20 4.84 -1.16
N TYR A 149 -3.07 4.16 -0.93
CA TYR A 149 -1.88 4.34 -1.75
C TYR A 149 -2.12 3.97 -3.22
N TYR A 150 -2.68 2.78 -3.50
CA TYR A 150 -2.91 2.34 -4.88
C TYR A 150 -3.97 3.16 -5.60
N SER A 151 -5.07 3.52 -4.92
CA SER A 151 -6.08 4.42 -5.47
C SER A 151 -5.49 5.80 -5.80
N SER A 152 -4.63 6.36 -4.95
CA SER A 152 -3.94 7.62 -5.26
C SER A 152 -3.05 7.52 -6.50
N LYS A 153 -2.41 6.37 -6.74
CA LYS A 153 -1.62 6.11 -7.93
C LYS A 153 -2.49 5.94 -9.17
N ALA A 154 -3.61 5.24 -9.07
CA ALA A 154 -4.58 5.13 -10.15
C ALA A 154 -5.07 6.51 -10.58
N ILE A 155 -5.52 7.34 -9.63
CA ILE A 155 -5.97 8.72 -9.90
C ILE A 155 -4.85 9.55 -10.56
N LEU A 156 -3.62 9.47 -10.06
CA LEU A 156 -2.48 10.18 -10.63
C LEU A 156 -2.20 9.76 -12.08
N TRP A 157 -2.22 8.46 -12.37
CA TRP A 157 -2.00 7.96 -13.73
C TRP A 157 -3.13 8.36 -14.67
N THR A 158 -4.39 8.29 -14.23
CA THR A 158 -5.52 8.79 -15.02
C THR A 158 -5.38 10.28 -15.28
N LEU A 159 -4.98 11.08 -14.28
CA LEU A 159 -4.74 12.51 -14.43
C LEU A 159 -3.64 12.79 -15.47
N ILE A 160 -2.51 12.10 -15.40
CA ILE A 160 -1.41 12.24 -16.37
C ILE A 160 -1.89 11.88 -17.78
N ALA A 161 -2.63 10.77 -17.93
CA ALA A 161 -3.20 10.37 -19.21
C ALA A 161 -4.18 11.41 -19.77
N SER A 162 -5.07 11.95 -18.92
CA SER A 162 -6.03 12.99 -19.29
C SER A 162 -5.32 14.27 -19.77
N VAL A 163 -4.29 14.72 -19.04
CA VAL A 163 -3.51 15.91 -19.42
C VAL A 163 -2.73 15.65 -20.71
N ALA A 164 -2.12 14.48 -20.87
CA ALA A 164 -1.40 14.12 -22.08
C ALA A 164 -2.33 14.10 -23.31
N LEU A 165 -3.54 13.56 -23.15
CA LEU A 165 -4.53 13.52 -24.22
C LEU A 165 -5.03 14.91 -24.59
N LEU A 166 -5.30 15.77 -23.59
CA LEU A 166 -5.62 17.18 -23.83
C LEU A 166 -4.51 17.91 -24.59
N CYS A 167 -3.25 17.73 -24.17
CA CYS A 167 -2.12 18.32 -24.86
C CYS A 167 -2.00 17.82 -26.30
N PHE A 168 -2.17 16.52 -26.53
CA PHE A 168 -2.07 15.93 -27.86
C PHE A 168 -3.22 16.35 -28.78
N HIS A 169 -4.45 16.45 -28.26
CA HIS A 169 -5.64 16.69 -29.06
C HIS A 169 -5.94 18.18 -29.29
N TYR A 170 -5.61 19.06 -28.33
CA TYR A 170 -5.92 20.49 -28.41
C TYR A 170 -4.68 21.37 -28.55
N VAL A 171 -3.60 21.08 -27.82
CA VAL A 171 -2.42 21.97 -27.81
C VAL A 171 -1.50 21.69 -29.00
N PHE A 172 -1.24 20.42 -29.29
CA PHE A 172 -0.32 20.02 -30.36
C PHE A 172 -0.77 20.45 -31.76
N PRO A 173 -2.07 20.34 -32.16
CA PRO A 173 -2.52 20.83 -33.45
C PRO A 173 -2.35 22.34 -33.59
N VAL A 174 -2.68 23.12 -32.54
CA VAL A 174 -2.49 24.57 -32.52
C VAL A 174 -1.01 24.94 -32.72
N LEU A 175 -0.10 24.26 -32.02
CA LEU A 175 1.35 24.46 -32.17
C LEU A 175 1.87 24.11 -33.57
N ARG A 176 1.17 23.21 -34.29
CA ARG A 176 1.49 22.80 -35.65
C ARG A 176 0.74 23.60 -36.72
N GLY A 177 -0.09 24.57 -36.34
CA GLY A 177 -0.95 25.32 -37.27
C GLY A 177 -2.05 24.48 -37.92
N LEU A 178 -2.38 23.32 -37.32
CA LEU A 178 -3.46 22.44 -37.77
C LEU A 178 -4.79 22.88 -37.15
N PRO A 179 -5.94 22.60 -37.81
CA PRO A 179 -7.25 22.83 -37.22
C PRO A 179 -7.38 22.03 -35.92
N SER A 180 -7.67 22.74 -34.83
CA SER A 180 -7.94 22.13 -33.52
C SER A 180 -9.44 22.14 -33.26
N PRO A 181 -10.03 21.04 -32.75
CA PRO A 181 -11.39 21.08 -32.25
C PRO A 181 -11.50 22.05 -31.07
N SER A 182 -12.69 22.60 -30.83
CA SER A 182 -12.97 23.37 -29.62
C SER A 182 -12.96 22.43 -28.40
N PRO A 183 -12.31 22.81 -27.29
CA PRO A 183 -12.31 21.98 -26.09
C PRO A 183 -13.72 21.86 -25.49
N ASP A 184 -14.20 20.62 -25.32
CA ASP A 184 -15.39 20.32 -24.52
C ASP A 184 -15.09 20.66 -23.06
N LEU A 185 -16.03 21.34 -22.38
CA LEU A 185 -15.95 21.66 -20.96
C LEU A 185 -15.67 20.41 -20.13
N MET A 186 -16.22 19.26 -20.52
CA MET A 186 -16.01 17.98 -19.82
C MET A 186 -14.54 17.53 -19.87
N HIS A 187 -13.84 17.76 -20.99
CA HIS A 187 -12.43 17.42 -21.14
C HIS A 187 -11.52 18.24 -20.24
N LEU A 188 -11.91 19.49 -19.95
CA LEU A 188 -11.19 20.38 -19.04
C LEU A 188 -11.56 20.13 -17.58
N ALA A 189 -12.84 19.92 -17.28
CA ALA A 189 -13.33 19.70 -15.92
C ALA A 189 -12.83 18.38 -15.32
N PHE A 190 -12.74 17.31 -16.13
CA PHE A 190 -12.35 15.98 -15.66
C PHE A 190 -10.94 15.93 -15.02
N PRO A 191 -9.84 16.38 -15.65
CA PRO A 191 -8.52 16.41 -15.02
C PRO A 191 -8.47 17.37 -13.81
N ILE A 192 -9.24 18.47 -13.80
CA ILE A 192 -9.34 19.34 -12.63
C ILE A 192 -9.95 18.57 -11.44
N LEU A 193 -11.05 17.83 -11.67
CA LEU A 193 -11.68 16.98 -10.65
C LEU A 193 -10.74 15.88 -10.17
N LEU A 194 -9.97 15.24 -11.06
CA LEU A 194 -8.97 14.25 -10.67
C LEU A 194 -7.85 14.86 -9.83
N ALA A 195 -7.38 16.07 -10.18
CA ALA A 195 -6.38 16.80 -9.40
C ALA A 195 -6.90 17.15 -8.01
N LEU A 196 -8.15 17.64 -7.90
CA LEU A 196 -8.81 17.91 -6.64
C LEU A 196 -8.99 16.64 -5.80
N ALA A 197 -9.46 15.55 -6.41
CA ALA A 197 -9.60 14.26 -5.74
C ALA A 197 -8.25 13.74 -5.22
N LEU A 198 -7.19 13.82 -6.04
CA LEU A 198 -5.85 13.43 -5.62
C LEU A 198 -5.34 14.30 -4.48
N PHE A 199 -5.53 15.62 -4.57
CA PHE A 199 -5.16 16.56 -3.52
C PHE A 199 -5.86 16.22 -2.20
N LEU A 200 -7.17 15.98 -2.21
CA LEU A 200 -7.94 15.60 -1.04
C LEU A 200 -7.45 14.27 -0.45
N VAL A 201 -7.20 13.25 -1.27
CA VAL A 201 -6.68 11.96 -0.82
C VAL A 201 -5.32 12.14 -0.12
N LEU A 202 -4.41 12.92 -0.71
CA LEU A 202 -3.08 13.17 -0.15
C LEU A 202 -3.12 14.04 1.12
N LEU A 203 -4.02 15.02 1.18
CA LEU A 203 -4.22 15.87 2.35
C LEU A 203 -4.74 15.06 3.55
N LEU A 204 -5.76 14.24 3.31
CA LEU A 204 -6.40 13.41 4.33
C LEU A 204 -5.55 12.19 4.73
N ASN A 205 -4.65 11.72 3.87
CA ASN A 205 -3.81 10.54 4.09
C ASN A 205 -2.32 10.83 3.85
N ARG A 206 -1.74 11.63 4.74
CA ARG A 206 -0.32 11.99 4.70
C ARG A 206 0.54 10.97 5.46
N ALA A 207 1.48 10.34 4.75
CA ALA A 207 2.54 9.52 5.35
C ALA A 207 3.71 10.43 5.79
N SER A 208 3.68 10.88 7.05
CA SER A 208 4.72 11.73 7.63
C SER A 208 5.23 11.13 8.94
N GLY A 209 6.55 11.12 9.14
CA GLY A 209 7.14 10.61 10.38
C GLY A 209 6.78 11.45 11.62
N LYS A 210 6.50 12.76 11.46
CA LYS A 210 6.16 13.65 12.57
C LYS A 210 4.66 13.65 12.88
N GLN A 211 3.81 13.71 11.85
CA GLN A 211 2.37 13.86 11.98
C GLN A 211 1.65 13.14 10.82
N PRO A 212 1.52 11.81 10.89
CA PRO A 212 0.75 11.08 9.90
C PRO A 212 -0.75 11.32 10.09
N THR A 213 -1.52 11.26 9.00
CA THR A 213 -2.98 11.44 9.01
C THR A 213 -3.70 10.26 8.36
N GLY A 214 -5.02 10.17 8.59
CA GLY A 214 -5.88 9.15 7.98
C GLY A 214 -5.42 7.73 8.26
N CYS A 215 -5.37 6.91 7.20
CA CYS A 215 -4.96 5.51 7.31
C CYS A 215 -3.53 5.33 7.86
N TRP A 216 -2.59 6.22 7.51
CA TRP A 216 -1.19 6.14 7.97
C TRP A 216 -1.06 6.34 9.47
N LYS A 217 -1.89 7.22 10.05
CA LYS A 217 -1.97 7.39 11.51
C LYS A 217 -2.47 6.12 12.18
N ALA A 218 -3.52 5.51 11.63
CA ALA A 218 -4.06 4.25 12.15
C ALA A 218 -3.02 3.11 12.04
N TRP A 219 -2.24 3.07 10.97
CA TRP A 219 -1.14 2.13 10.77
C TRP A 219 -0.01 2.32 11.79
N GLN A 220 0.41 3.56 12.02
CA GLN A 220 1.40 3.87 13.06
C GLN A 220 0.88 3.47 14.45
N GLN A 221 -0.38 3.80 14.77
CA GLN A 221 -0.96 3.49 16.08
C GLN A 221 -1.03 1.98 16.35
N VAL A 222 -1.52 1.19 15.38
CA VAL A 222 -1.66 -0.26 15.59
C VAL A 222 -0.30 -0.95 15.73
N ASN A 223 0.69 -0.55 14.94
CA ASN A 223 2.04 -1.10 15.09
C ASN A 223 2.78 -0.55 16.31
N GLY A 224 2.49 0.69 16.73
CA GLY A 224 2.98 1.23 18.00
C GLY A 224 2.48 0.42 19.20
N MET A 225 1.21 -0.01 19.18
CA MET A 225 0.68 -0.92 20.22
C MET A 225 1.43 -2.26 20.24
N HIS A 226 1.75 -2.82 19.07
CA HIS A 226 2.55 -4.04 18.96
C HIS A 226 3.97 -3.85 19.48
N GLN A 227 4.62 -2.74 19.12
CA GLN A 227 5.95 -2.41 19.65
C GLN A 227 5.93 -2.22 21.17
N SER A 228 4.90 -1.56 21.72
CA SER A 228 4.74 -1.45 23.18
C SER A 228 4.48 -2.80 23.84
N TRP A 229 3.73 -3.69 23.19
CA TRP A 229 3.57 -5.07 23.67
C TRP A 229 4.91 -5.80 23.71
N LEU A 230 5.73 -5.69 22.67
CA LEU A 230 7.07 -6.28 22.63
C LEU A 230 7.95 -5.78 23.78
N LYS A 231 7.95 -4.46 24.04
CA LYS A 231 8.67 -3.85 25.17
C LYS A 231 8.23 -4.37 26.52
N ASN A 232 6.92 -4.52 26.73
CA ASN A 232 6.35 -4.94 28.01
C ASN A 232 6.41 -6.46 28.24
N ASN A 233 6.76 -7.25 27.22
CA ASN A 233 6.83 -8.71 27.29
C ASN A 233 8.25 -9.20 26.94
N GLU A 234 9.27 -8.45 27.37
CA GLU A 234 10.67 -8.73 27.04
C GLU A 234 11.12 -10.14 27.42
N ALA A 235 10.73 -10.62 28.61
CA ALA A 235 11.06 -11.99 29.05
C ALA A 235 10.50 -13.07 28.11
N GLU A 236 9.28 -12.88 27.60
CA GLU A 236 8.66 -13.79 26.64
C GLU A 236 9.36 -13.71 25.27
N LEU A 237 9.81 -12.51 24.88
CA LEU A 237 10.57 -12.29 23.65
C LEU A 237 11.89 -13.04 23.66
N VAL A 238 12.63 -12.91 24.75
CA VAL A 238 13.92 -13.57 24.98
C VAL A 238 13.72 -15.08 25.00
N ARG A 239 12.64 -15.59 25.60
CA ARG A 239 12.29 -17.02 25.52
C ARG A 239 12.05 -17.49 24.09
N LEU A 240 11.30 -16.75 23.29
CA LEU A 240 10.98 -17.16 21.91
C LEU A 240 12.19 -17.08 20.97
N ILE A 241 13.05 -16.07 21.13
CA ILE A 241 14.17 -15.80 20.21
C ILE A 241 15.43 -16.57 20.66
N CYS A 242 15.82 -16.43 21.93
CA CYS A 242 17.08 -16.99 22.44
C CYS A 242 16.96 -18.47 22.83
N LEU A 243 15.82 -18.90 23.39
CA LEU A 243 15.65 -20.25 23.94
C LEU A 243 15.05 -21.26 22.94
N ARG A 244 14.88 -20.88 21.67
CA ARG A 244 14.26 -21.71 20.63
C ARG A 244 14.87 -23.11 20.46
N ASN A 245 16.15 -23.27 20.84
CA ASN A 245 16.89 -24.55 20.81
C ASN A 245 17.43 -25.01 22.19
N GLY A 246 16.86 -24.53 23.31
CA GLY A 246 17.16 -25.07 24.65
C GLY A 246 18.41 -24.54 25.38
N GLY A 247 18.91 -23.34 25.05
CA GLY A 247 20.01 -22.70 25.79
C GLY A 247 19.62 -22.22 27.20
N GLN A 248 20.57 -21.76 28.02
CA GLN A 248 20.29 -21.07 29.29
C GLN A 248 20.48 -19.56 29.13
N LEU A 249 19.60 -18.76 29.73
CA LEU A 249 19.70 -17.31 29.72
C LEU A 249 20.71 -16.81 30.76
N ILE A 250 21.68 -16.01 30.32
CA ILE A 250 22.51 -15.19 31.20
C ILE A 250 22.05 -13.74 31.03
N TYR A 251 21.14 -13.29 31.90
CA TYR A 251 20.75 -11.88 31.96
C TYR A 251 21.86 -11.09 32.65
N ARG A 252 22.48 -10.13 31.95
CA ARG A 252 23.24 -9.05 32.60
C ARG A 252 22.32 -7.86 32.80
N HIS A 253 21.92 -7.61 34.04
CA HIS A 253 21.39 -6.31 34.43
C HIS A 253 22.48 -5.25 34.13
N LYS A 254 22.13 -4.26 33.31
CA LYS A 254 22.77 -2.94 33.37
C LYS A 254 22.02 -2.10 34.38
#